data_AF-A0A8T4A257-F1
#
_entry.id   AF-A0A8T4A257-F1
#
_cell.length_a   1.000
_cell.length_b   1.000
_cell.length_c   1.000
_cell.angle_alpha   90.00
_cell.angle_beta   90.00
_cell.angle_gamma   90.00
#
_symmetry.space_group_name_H-M   'P 1'
#
loop_
_entity.id
_entity.type
_entity.pdbx_description
1 polymer ?
#
loop_
_entity_poly.entity_id
_entity_poly.type
_entity_poly.pdbx_seq_one_letter_code
_entity_poly.pdbx_strand_id
1 'polypeptide(L)'
;MLEAKTEVRMVGHILEREIIFKLSKALEDIDVEVMHCEVSFAALKSGIEEKMPSVMRFYLVGSKKDREKAVQKIEKLAKDTDCRIDYIRERTG
;
A
#
# COMPACT_ATOMS: atom_id res chain seq x y z
N MET A 1 8.98 9.93 -21.33
CA MET A 1 7.86 8.98 -21.15
C MET A 1 7.72 8.77 -19.67
N LEU A 2 6.54 9.04 -19.10
CA LEU A 2 6.30 8.71 -17.70
C LEU A 2 6.12 7.20 -17.61
N GLU A 3 6.88 6.54 -16.74
CA GLU A 3 6.83 5.08 -16.59
C GLU A 3 5.47 4.64 -16.05
N ALA A 4 4.93 3.55 -16.60
CA ALA A 4 3.68 2.97 -16.12
C ALA A 4 3.85 2.51 -14.66
N LYS A 5 2.89 2.86 -13.81
CA LYS A 5 2.92 2.56 -12.38
C LYS A 5 1.61 1.93 -11.91
N THR A 6 1.67 1.16 -10.83
CA THR A 6 0.49 0.57 -10.20
C THR A 6 0.20 1.31 -8.90
N GLU A 7 -0.90 2.02 -8.83
CA GLU A 7 -1.37 2.68 -7.61
C GLU A 7 -2.09 1.66 -6.72
N VAL A 8 -1.71 1.62 -5.45
CA VAL A 8 -2.35 0.79 -4.44
C VAL A 8 -2.89 1.70 -3.35
N ARG A 9 -4.15 1.47 -2.96
CA ARG A 9 -4.76 2.09 -1.79
C ARG A 9 -5.27 1.01 -0.86
N MET A 10 -4.85 1.07 0.40
CA MET A 10 -5.27 0.16 1.46
C MET A 10 -5.71 0.90 2.71
N VAL A 11 -6.59 0.28 3.48
CA VAL A 11 -7.21 0.84 4.69
C VAL A 11 -7.04 -0.17 5.82
N GLY A 12 -6.60 0.32 6.98
CA GLY A 12 -6.43 -0.49 8.17
C GLY A 12 -5.63 0.25 9.24
N HIS A 13 -5.20 -0.49 10.25
CA HIS A 13 -4.32 0.03 11.31
C HIS A 13 -2.86 0.02 10.83
N ILE A 14 -2.53 0.92 9.90
CA ILE A 14 -1.27 0.89 9.13
C ILE A 14 -0.06 1.08 10.04
N LEU A 15 -0.14 2.03 10.98
CA LEU A 15 0.96 2.30 11.91
C LEU A 15 1.03 1.24 13.01
N GLU A 16 -0.11 0.94 13.65
CA GLU A 16 -0.16 0.05 14.82
C GLU A 16 0.22 -1.39 14.47
N ARG A 17 -0.01 -1.81 13.21
CA ARG A 17 0.34 -3.14 12.73
C ARG A 17 1.65 -3.19 11.95
N GLU A 18 2.42 -2.09 11.94
CA GLU A 18 3.73 -1.99 11.28
C GLU A 18 3.67 -2.37 9.78
N ILE A 19 2.60 -1.97 9.10
CA ILE A 19 2.32 -2.41 7.73
C ILE A 19 3.42 -2.00 6.75
N ILE A 20 4.03 -0.83 6.94
CA ILE A 20 5.12 -0.35 6.09
C ILE A 20 6.32 -1.29 6.13
N PHE A 21 6.71 -1.76 7.33
CA PHE A 21 7.85 -2.69 7.47
C PHE A 21 7.52 -4.06 6.88
N LYS A 22 6.30 -4.56 7.12
CA LYS A 22 5.85 -5.82 6.54
C LYS A 22 5.74 -5.76 5.02
N LEU A 23 5.33 -4.62 4.47
CA LEU A 23 5.31 -4.37 3.04
C LEU A 23 6.73 -4.40 2.46
N SER A 24 7.66 -3.66 3.06
CA SER A 24 9.06 -3.64 2.62
C SER A 24 9.64 -5.06 2.58
N LYS A 25 9.43 -5.85 3.64
CA LYS A 25 9.86 -7.25 3.69
C LYS A 25 9.15 -8.14 2.66
N ALA A 26 7.87 -7.93 2.41
CA ALA A 26 7.11 -8.72 1.44
C ALA A 26 7.57 -8.49 -0.01
N LEU A 27 8.22 -7.35 -0.26
CA LEU A 27 8.68 -6.92 -1.57
C LEU A 27 10.21 -7.04 -1.76
N GLU A 28 10.98 -7.45 -0.75
CA GLU A 28 12.47 -7.40 -0.81
C GLU A 28 13.07 -8.21 -1.96
N ASP A 29 12.43 -9.32 -2.35
CA ASP A 29 12.87 -10.21 -3.43
C ASP A 29 12.32 -9.85 -4.81
N ILE A 30 11.61 -8.71 -4.92
CA ILE A 30 10.97 -8.29 -6.17
C ILE A 30 11.59 -6.97 -6.62
N ASP A 31 12.01 -6.91 -7.88
CA ASP A 31 12.55 -5.72 -8.52
C ASP A 31 11.45 -4.68 -8.78
N VAL A 32 10.92 -4.10 -7.69
CA VAL A 32 9.94 -3.01 -7.69
C VAL A 32 10.37 -1.93 -6.70
N GLU A 33 10.09 -0.69 -7.05
CA GLU A 33 10.23 0.45 -6.16
C GLU A 33 8.87 0.91 -5.66
N VAL A 34 8.79 1.22 -4.37
CA VAL A 34 7.62 1.84 -3.74
C VAL A 34 7.82 3.36 -3.72
N MET A 35 6.97 4.08 -4.43
CA MET A 35 7.05 5.54 -4.60
C MET A 35 5.82 6.24 -4.02
N HIS A 36 6.02 7.49 -3.56
CA HIS A 36 4.99 8.36 -2.97
C HIS A 36 4.07 7.66 -1.95
N CYS A 37 4.68 7.01 -0.96
CA CYS A 37 3.95 6.39 0.13
C CYS A 37 3.37 7.46 1.06
N GLU A 38 2.05 7.56 1.10
CA GLU A 38 1.30 8.47 1.96
C GLU A 38 0.43 7.67 2.91
N VAL A 39 0.47 8.01 4.20
CA VAL A 39 -0.44 7.49 5.22
C VAL A 39 -1.26 8.65 5.78
N SER A 40 -2.59 8.52 5.75
CA SER A 40 -3.54 9.57 6.14
C SER A 40 -4.55 9.05 7.16
N PHE A 41 -4.93 9.91 8.11
CA PHE A 41 -5.93 9.63 9.15
C PHE A 41 -7.20 10.44 8.88
N ALA A 42 -8.35 9.83 9.13
CA ALA A 42 -9.64 10.49 8.96
C ALA A 42 -10.03 11.33 10.20
N ALA A 43 -9.43 12.49 10.45
CA ALA A 43 -9.95 13.38 11.51
C ALA A 43 -9.88 14.87 11.15
N LEU A 44 -11.06 15.51 11.08
CA LEU A 44 -11.22 16.97 10.97
C LEU A 44 -11.95 17.59 12.17
N LYS A 45 -12.61 16.79 13.02
CA LYS A 45 -13.23 17.25 14.27
C LYS A 45 -13.48 16.07 15.21
N SER A 46 -12.92 16.13 16.41
CA SER A 46 -13.25 15.30 17.57
C SER A 46 -12.76 13.84 17.51
N GLY A 47 -11.77 13.54 18.37
CA GLY A 47 -11.42 12.17 18.76
C GLY A 47 -10.55 11.45 17.76
N ILE A 48 -9.23 11.49 17.96
CA ILE A 48 -8.40 10.34 17.60
C ILE A 48 -8.87 9.23 18.54
N GLU A 49 -9.88 8.46 18.14
CA GLU A 49 -10.08 7.16 18.77
C GLU A 49 -8.82 6.34 18.46
N GLU A 50 -8.18 5.74 19.47
CA GLU A 50 -6.98 4.89 19.31
C GLU A 50 -7.14 3.77 18.28
N LYS A 51 -8.37 3.50 17.82
CA LYS A 51 -8.74 2.45 16.89
C LYS A 51 -9.23 2.96 15.54
N MET A 52 -8.94 4.20 15.18
CA MET A 52 -9.41 4.71 13.90
C MET A 52 -8.53 4.18 12.75
N PRO A 53 -9.11 3.60 11.68
CA PRO A 53 -8.32 3.09 10.57
C PRO A 53 -7.66 4.24 9.81
N SER A 54 -6.40 4.03 9.46
CA SER A 54 -5.63 4.86 8.55
C SER A 54 -5.72 4.37 7.11
N VAL A 55 -5.49 5.28 6.17
CA VAL A 55 -5.43 4.98 4.74
C VAL A 55 -3.99 5.10 4.29
N MET A 56 -3.47 4.08 3.62
CA MET A 56 -2.17 4.10 2.97
C MET A 56 -2.33 4.07 1.45
N ARG A 57 -1.68 5.00 0.76
CA ARG A 57 -1.60 5.08 -0.70
C ARG A 57 -0.14 5.07 -1.13
N PHE A 58 0.19 4.29 -2.15
CA PHE A 58 1.53 4.26 -2.72
C PHE A 58 1.49 3.80 -4.18
N TYR A 59 2.62 3.93 -4.87
CA TYR A 59 2.80 3.47 -6.24
C TYR A 59 3.90 2.43 -6.31
N LEU A 60 3.68 1.41 -7.13
CA LEU A 60 4.71 0.44 -7.54
C LEU A 60 5.25 0.85 -8.90
N VAL A 61 6.56 0.96 -9.00
CA VAL A 61 7.32 1.22 -10.23
C VAL A 61 8.27 0.04 -10.47
N GLY A 62 8.54 -0.31 -11.73
CA GLY A 62 9.31 -1.50 -12.10
C GLY A 62 8.72 -2.18 -13.33
N SER A 63 9.17 -3.39 -13.67
CA SER A 63 8.62 -4.13 -14.81
C SER A 63 7.15 -4.52 -14.58
N LYS A 64 6.34 -4.67 -15.65
CA LYS A 64 4.93 -5.09 -15.51
C LYS A 64 4.80 -6.41 -14.74
N LYS A 65 5.66 -7.37 -15.07
CA LYS A 65 5.71 -8.70 -14.43
C LYS A 65 5.99 -8.60 -12.93
N ASP A 66 6.90 -7.71 -12.54
CA ASP A 66 7.29 -7.57 -11.14
C ASP A 66 6.25 -6.78 -10.35
N ARG A 67 5.60 -5.78 -10.94
CA ARG A 67 4.44 -5.11 -10.34
C ARG A 67 3.27 -6.07 -10.11
N GLU A 68 2.98 -6.97 -11.05
CA GLU A 68 1.94 -8.01 -10.88
C GLU A 68 2.25 -8.97 -9.73
N LYS A 69 3.51 -9.42 -9.60
CA LYS A 69 3.94 -10.24 -8.45
C LYS A 69 3.86 -9.48 -7.13
N ALA A 70 4.27 -8.21 -7.13
CA ALA A 70 4.19 -7.35 -5.95
C ALA A 70 2.74 -7.17 -5.49
N VAL A 71 1.79 -6.98 -6.42
CA VAL A 71 0.36 -6.95 -6.11
C VAL A 71 -0.10 -8.23 -5.39
N GLN A 72 0.30 -9.41 -5.86
CA GLN A 72 -0.06 -10.67 -5.20
C GLN A 72 0.49 -10.76 -3.76
N LYS A 73 1.72 -10.28 -3.52
CA LYS A 73 2.30 -10.20 -2.17
C LYS A 73 1.54 -9.23 -1.28
N ILE A 74 1.13 -8.08 -1.81
CA ILE A 74 0.36 -7.06 -1.10
C ILE A 74 -1.03 -7.58 -0.74
N GLU A 75 -1.71 -8.29 -1.64
CA GLU A 75 -3.01 -8.92 -1.36
C GLU A 75 -2.92 -9.94 -0.23
N LYS A 76 -1.84 -10.74 -0.21
CA LYS A 76 -1.57 -11.67 0.89
C LYS A 76 -1.32 -10.92 2.19
N LEU A 77 -0.45 -9.90 2.17
CA LEU A 77 -0.15 -9.07 3.32
C LEU A 77 -1.43 -8.46 3.91
N ALA A 78 -2.29 -7.90 3.06
CA ALA A 78 -3.53 -7.26 3.48
C ALA A 78 -4.44 -8.25 4.23
N LYS A 79 -4.57 -9.49 3.76
CA LYS A 79 -5.32 -10.56 4.46
C LYS A 79 -4.68 -10.89 5.81
N ASP A 80 -3.36 -11.09 5.84
CA ASP A 80 -2.62 -11.47 7.05
C ASP A 80 -2.66 -10.36 8.12
N THR A 81 -2.81 -9.10 7.70
CA THR A 81 -2.81 -7.94 8.60
C THR A 81 -4.18 -7.30 8.79
N ASP A 82 -5.27 -7.95 8.35
CA ASP A 82 -6.64 -7.44 8.44
C ASP A 82 -6.78 -6.02 7.86
N CYS A 83 -6.06 -5.75 6.79
CA CYS A 83 -6.18 -4.54 6.00
C CYS A 83 -7.06 -4.82 4.80
N ARG A 84 -7.87 -3.84 4.41
CA ARG A 84 -8.66 -3.89 3.18
C ARG A 84 -7.90 -3.18 2.06
N ILE A 85 -7.82 -3.79 0.89
CA ILE A 85 -7.40 -3.08 -0.32
C ILE A 85 -8.64 -2.39 -0.90
N ASP A 86 -8.63 -1.06 -0.93
CA ASP A 86 -9.72 -0.26 -1.53
C ASP A 86 -9.69 -0.36 -3.05
N TYR A 87 -8.49 -0.23 -3.63
CA TYR A 87 -8.28 -0.44 -5.06
C TYR A 87 -6.81 -0.69 -5.40
N ILE A 88 -6.62 -1.31 -6.56
CA ILE A 88 -5.36 -1.40 -7.29
C ILE A 88 -5.65 -0.92 -8.71
N ARG A 89 -4.91 0.07 -9.20
CA ARG A 89 -5.14 0.68 -10.53
C ARG A 89 -3.84 0.89 -11.26
N GLU A 90 -3.78 0.45 -12.51
CA GLU A 90 -2.71 0.87 -13.41
C GLU A 90 -2.89 2.36 -13.75
N ARG A 91 -1.79 3.11 -13.69
CA ARG A 91 -1.69 4.49 -14.13
C ARG A 91 -0.64 4.55 -15.22
N THR A 92 -1.08 4.76 -16.44
CA THR A 92 -0.21 5.25 -17.52
C THR A 92 0.02 6.73 -17.28
N GLY A 93 1.28 7.15 -17.19
CA GLY A 93 1.61 8.56 -17.08
C GLY A 93 1.43 9.32 -18.38
#